data_AF-A0A1X1ITF8-F1
#
_entry.id   AF-A0A1X1ITF8-F1
#
_cell.length_a   1.000
_cell.length_b   1.000
_cell.length_c   1.000
_cell.angle_alpha   90.00
_cell.angle_beta   90.00
_cell.angle_gamma   90.00
#
_symmetry.space_group_name_H-M   'P 1'
#
loop_
_entity.id
_entity.type
_entity.pdbx_description
1 polymer ?
#
loop_
_entity_poly.entity_id
_entity_poly.type
_entity_poly.pdbx_seq_one_letter_code
_entity_poly.pdbx_strand_id
1 'polypeptide(L)'
;MKKAYIYAIPAIGAALIAVLAQISLPIGPVPFTLQNFAIGLIATVFRPREAVLSVALYLLMGVIGLPVFAGGGAGFHVLVGPSAGYLWFDLVYAGLTSYLIHQNSGHIRIFLANLLGDSLVFVGGILSLHFLAGMPFDKALAVGVLPFILPDLGKIIAISFIGRLLLQRLRGQAYFSI
;
A
#
# COMPACT_ATOMS: atom_id res chain seq x y z
N MET A 1 -28.34 0.01 -4.54
CA MET A 1 -27.05 0.64 -4.90
C MET A 1 -25.99 0.56 -3.79
N LYS A 2 -26.26 0.87 -2.51
CA LYS A 2 -25.24 0.82 -1.43
C LYS A 2 -24.48 -0.51 -1.31
N LYS A 3 -25.13 -1.66 -1.52
CA LYS A 3 -24.48 -2.98 -1.46
C LYS A 3 -23.44 -3.21 -2.56
N ALA A 4 -23.58 -2.57 -3.73
CA ALA A 4 -22.63 -2.76 -4.83
C ALA A 4 -21.27 -2.13 -4.54
N TYR A 5 -21.23 -0.99 -3.82
CA TYR A 5 -19.97 -0.34 -3.43
C TYR A 5 -19.10 -1.20 -2.53
N ILE A 6 -19.71 -2.03 -1.67
CA ILE A 6 -19.01 -2.94 -0.75
C ILE A 6 -18.11 -3.92 -1.52
N TYR A 7 -18.49 -4.28 -2.75
CA TYR A 7 -17.72 -5.19 -3.59
C TYR A 7 -16.88 -4.44 -4.64
N ALA A 8 -17.49 -3.44 -5.29
CA ALA A 8 -16.85 -2.72 -6.39
C ALA A 8 -15.65 -1.87 -5.94
N ILE A 9 -15.74 -1.18 -4.80
CA ILE A 9 -14.66 -0.31 -4.32
C ILE A 9 -13.41 -1.13 -3.97
N PRO A 10 -13.50 -2.22 -3.18
CA PRO A 10 -12.34 -3.09 -2.96
C PRO A 10 -11.78 -3.72 -4.23
N ALA A 11 -12.64 -4.12 -5.18
CA ALA A 11 -12.17 -4.71 -6.45
C ALA A 11 -11.39 -3.70 -7.30
N ILE A 12 -11.87 -2.46 -7.40
CA ILE A 12 -11.16 -1.37 -8.09
C ILE A 12 -9.84 -1.07 -7.39
N GLY A 13 -9.83 -1.01 -6.06
CA GLY A 13 -8.61 -0.80 -5.29
C GLY A 13 -7.59 -1.92 -5.53
N ALA A 14 -8.00 -3.18 -5.46
CA ALA A 14 -7.14 -4.33 -5.72
C ALA A 14 -6.56 -4.32 -7.14
N ALA A 15 -7.38 -3.97 -8.14
CA ALA A 15 -6.93 -3.83 -9.53
C ALA A 15 -5.92 -2.69 -9.69
N LEU A 16 -6.14 -1.54 -9.04
CA LEU A 16 -5.20 -0.42 -9.06
C LEU A 16 -3.85 -0.81 -8.45
N ILE A 17 -3.87 -1.52 -7.31
CA ILE A 17 -2.65 -2.04 -6.67
C ILE A 17 -1.93 -3.00 -7.62
N ALA A 18 -2.64 -3.97 -8.20
CA ALA A 18 -2.06 -4.96 -9.10
C ALA A 18 -1.39 -4.33 -10.32
N VAL A 19 -2.03 -3.34 -10.95
CA VAL A 19 -1.49 -2.63 -12.12
C VAL A 19 -0.24 -1.82 -11.74
N LEU A 20 -0.29 -1.05 -10.66
CA LEU A 20 0.83 -0.20 -10.24
C LEU A 20 1.98 -0.98 -9.62
N ALA A 21 1.71 -2.17 -9.04
CA ALA A 21 2.76 -3.07 -8.58
C ALA A 21 3.69 -3.53 -9.71
N GLN A 22 3.21 -3.57 -10.96
CA GLN A 22 4.03 -3.94 -12.11
C GLN A 22 5.06 -2.88 -12.49
N ILE A 23 4.84 -1.63 -12.10
CA ILE A 23 5.84 -0.57 -12.26
C ILE A 23 6.88 -0.76 -11.16
N SER A 24 7.84 -1.64 -11.45
CA SER A 24 8.84 -2.11 -10.50
C SER A 24 10.26 -2.04 -11.03
N LEU A 25 11.22 -1.78 -10.14
CA LEU A 25 12.66 -1.82 -10.42
C LEU A 25 13.35 -2.79 -9.46
N PRO A 26 14.12 -3.77 -9.97
CA PRO A 26 14.84 -4.72 -9.15
C PRO A 26 16.12 -4.07 -8.58
N ILE A 27 16.00 -3.44 -7.41
CA ILE A 27 17.11 -2.74 -6.75
C ILE A 27 17.73 -3.51 -5.57
N GLY A 28 17.27 -4.74 -5.33
CA GLY A 28 17.70 -5.54 -4.20
C GLY A 28 16.80 -6.76 -3.96
N PRO A 29 16.84 -7.36 -2.76
CA PRO A 29 16.00 -8.52 -2.40
C PRO A 29 14.50 -8.20 -2.41
N VAL A 30 14.16 -6.92 -2.28
CA VAL A 30 12.80 -6.39 -2.39
C VAL A 30 12.82 -5.35 -3.52
N PRO A 31 11.94 -5.45 -4.52
CA PRO A 31 11.90 -4.49 -5.61
C PRO A 31 11.32 -3.16 -5.14
N PHE A 32 11.77 -2.07 -5.74
CA PHE A 32 11.05 -0.81 -5.70
C PHE A 32 9.80 -0.93 -6.57
N THR A 33 8.64 -0.45 -6.11
CA THR A 33 7.37 -0.54 -6.86
C THR A 33 6.51 0.72 -6.69
N LEU A 34 5.49 0.89 -7.54
CA LEU A 34 4.38 1.83 -7.29
C LEU A 34 3.19 1.21 -6.53
N GLN A 35 3.36 0.00 -5.98
CA GLN A 35 2.34 -0.66 -5.15
C GLN A 35 1.98 0.18 -3.92
N ASN A 36 2.98 0.61 -3.15
CA ASN A 36 2.76 1.41 -1.94
C ASN A 36 2.17 2.79 -2.26
N PHE A 37 2.45 3.35 -3.44
CA PHE A 37 1.78 4.55 -3.94
C PHE A 37 0.27 4.32 -4.15
N ALA A 38 -0.10 3.20 -4.79
CA ALA A 38 -1.49 2.81 -4.97
C ALA A 38 -2.23 2.65 -3.63
N ILE A 39 -1.58 1.97 -2.68
CA ILE A 39 -2.12 1.72 -1.34
C ILE A 39 -2.33 3.04 -0.60
N GLY A 40 -1.36 3.96 -0.63
CA GLY A 40 -1.51 5.28 -0.01
C GLY A 40 -2.65 6.12 -0.60
N LEU A 41 -2.83 6.10 -1.92
CA LEU A 41 -3.98 6.74 -2.57
C LEU A 41 -5.31 6.10 -2.16
N ILE A 42 -5.38 4.77 -2.16
CA ILE A 42 -6.56 4.02 -1.73
C ILE A 42 -6.89 4.33 -0.27
N ALA A 43 -5.90 4.28 0.62
CA ALA A 43 -6.06 4.60 2.02
C ALA A 43 -6.53 6.05 2.23
N THR A 44 -6.05 6.98 1.41
CA THR A 44 -6.45 8.39 1.47
C THR A 44 -7.91 8.63 1.08
N VAL A 45 -8.45 7.83 0.16
CA VAL A 45 -9.75 8.12 -0.48
C VAL A 45 -10.85 7.15 -0.04
N PHE A 46 -10.51 5.90 0.28
CA PHE A 46 -11.47 4.88 0.68
C PHE A 46 -11.65 4.91 2.19
N ARG A 47 -12.76 4.34 2.68
CA ARG A 47 -12.96 4.13 4.11
C ARG A 47 -12.12 2.93 4.59
N PRO A 48 -11.85 2.81 5.90
CA PRO A 48 -10.87 1.86 6.40
C PRO A 48 -11.15 0.41 6.00
N ARG A 49 -12.43 0.02 6.03
CA ARG A 49 -12.85 -1.33 5.64
C ARG A 49 -12.51 -1.63 4.18
N GLU A 50 -12.91 -0.77 3.25
CA GLU A 50 -12.67 -1.01 1.82
C GLU A 50 -11.20 -0.84 1.43
N ALA A 51 -10.45 0.03 2.10
CA ALA A 51 -9.00 0.15 1.92
C ALA A 51 -8.29 -1.16 2.28
N VAL A 52 -8.57 -1.72 3.47
CA VAL A 52 -8.01 -3.01 3.90
C VAL A 52 -8.47 -4.16 2.99
N LEU A 53 -9.75 -4.19 2.61
CA LEU A 53 -10.26 -5.22 1.68
C LEU A 53 -9.60 -5.12 0.29
N SER A 54 -9.23 -3.92 -0.18
CA SER A 54 -8.51 -3.75 -1.44
C SER A 54 -7.15 -4.43 -1.40
N VAL A 55 -6.40 -4.21 -0.32
CA VAL A 55 -5.09 -4.87 -0.11
C VAL A 55 -5.28 -6.38 0.08
N ALA A 56 -6.23 -6.81 0.91
CA ALA A 56 -6.48 -8.23 1.15
C ALA A 56 -6.86 -8.98 -0.14
N LEU A 57 -7.68 -8.39 -1.00
CA LEU A 57 -8.02 -8.96 -2.31
C LEU A 57 -6.81 -9.02 -3.23
N TYR A 58 -5.97 -7.98 -3.25
CA TYR A 58 -4.71 -8.00 -3.98
C TYR A 58 -3.80 -9.16 -3.55
N LEU A 59 -3.60 -9.33 -2.24
CA LEU A 59 -2.81 -10.43 -1.70
C LEU A 59 -3.43 -11.79 -2.05
N LEU A 60 -4.75 -11.94 -1.92
CA LEU A 60 -5.45 -13.18 -2.25
C LEU A 60 -5.31 -13.54 -3.73
N MET A 61 -5.45 -12.58 -4.64
CA MET A 61 -5.21 -12.79 -6.07
C MET A 61 -3.80 -13.33 -6.34
N GLY A 62 -2.78 -12.74 -5.70
CA GLY A 62 -1.41 -13.22 -5.82
C GLY A 62 -1.24 -14.63 -5.27
N VAL A 63 -1.80 -14.92 -4.10
CA VAL A 63 -1.71 -16.25 -3.45
C VAL A 63 -2.32 -17.36 -4.30
N ILE A 64 -3.48 -17.12 -4.93
CA ILE A 64 -4.14 -18.11 -5.80
C ILE A 64 -3.45 -18.29 -7.16
N GLY A 65 -2.33 -17.60 -7.40
CA GLY A 65 -1.46 -17.81 -8.55
C GLY A 65 -1.59 -16.78 -9.68
N LEU A 66 -2.36 -15.70 -9.49
CA LEU A 66 -2.39 -14.62 -10.48
C LEU A 66 -1.08 -13.81 -10.39
N PRO A 67 -0.45 -13.44 -11.52
CA PRO A 67 0.81 -12.70 -11.56
C PRO A 67 0.62 -11.21 -11.27
N VAL A 68 0.09 -10.89 -10.08
CA VAL A 68 -0.25 -9.52 -9.68
C VAL A 68 0.81 -8.88 -8.80
N PHE A 69 1.71 -9.64 -8.18
CA PHE A 69 2.81 -9.07 -7.42
C PHE A 69 3.85 -8.43 -8.36
N ALA A 70 4.76 -7.66 -7.79
CA ALA A 70 5.80 -6.94 -8.52
C ALA A 70 6.54 -7.84 -9.53
N GLY A 71 6.77 -7.32 -10.74
CA GLY A 71 7.45 -8.06 -11.81
C GLY A 71 6.72 -9.33 -12.28
N GLY A 72 5.39 -9.39 -12.15
CA GLY A 72 4.57 -10.56 -12.47
C GLY A 72 4.67 -11.70 -11.45
N GLY A 73 5.08 -11.41 -10.21
CA GLY A 73 5.17 -12.43 -9.15
C GLY A 73 3.81 -13.00 -8.74
N ALA A 74 3.80 -14.24 -8.27
CA ALA A 74 2.59 -14.96 -7.85
C ALA A 74 2.91 -16.07 -6.83
N GLY A 75 1.88 -16.55 -6.15
CA GLY A 75 1.92 -17.73 -5.29
C GLY A 75 2.14 -17.44 -3.81
N PHE A 76 1.78 -18.41 -2.97
CA PHE A 76 1.83 -18.30 -1.51
C PHE A 76 3.23 -18.03 -0.96
N HIS A 77 4.28 -18.53 -1.62
CA HIS A 77 5.67 -18.37 -1.18
C HIS A 77 6.09 -16.90 -1.03
N VAL A 78 5.47 -15.97 -1.78
CA VAL A 78 5.74 -14.53 -1.67
C VAL A 78 5.34 -13.99 -0.30
N LEU A 79 4.28 -14.53 0.33
CA LEU A 79 3.82 -14.12 1.66
C LEU A 79 4.62 -14.73 2.82
N VAL A 80 5.62 -15.56 2.52
CA VAL A 80 6.56 -16.13 3.51
C VAL A 80 8.02 -15.91 3.09
N GLY A 81 8.26 -15.05 2.10
CA GLY A 81 9.59 -14.70 1.59
C GLY A 81 10.13 -13.36 2.10
N PRO A 82 11.22 -12.85 1.49
CA PRO A 82 11.89 -11.61 1.91
C PRO A 82 10.99 -10.36 1.94
N SER A 83 10.00 -10.29 1.05
CA SER A 83 9.06 -9.16 0.93
C SER A 83 7.78 -9.34 1.77
N ALA A 84 7.60 -10.48 2.44
CA ALA A 84 6.35 -10.82 3.11
C ALA A 84 5.91 -9.77 4.13
N GLY A 85 6.86 -9.26 4.91
CA GLY A 85 6.57 -8.29 5.97
C GLY A 85 6.04 -6.96 5.42
N TYR A 86 6.51 -6.54 4.24
CA TYR A 86 5.96 -5.36 3.56
C TYR A 86 4.50 -5.59 3.18
N LEU A 87 4.21 -6.74 2.56
CA LEU A 87 2.87 -7.11 2.09
C LEU A 87 1.86 -7.27 3.24
N TRP A 88 2.29 -7.83 4.37
CA TRP A 88 1.42 -7.96 5.54
C TRP A 88 1.17 -6.61 6.21
N PHE A 89 2.19 -5.75 6.31
CA PHE A 89 2.03 -4.43 6.91
C PHE A 89 1.33 -3.43 5.98
N ASP A 90 1.24 -3.69 4.68
CA ASP A 90 0.40 -2.93 3.75
C ASP A 90 -1.09 -2.96 4.17
N LEU A 91 -1.56 -4.02 4.85
CA LEU A 91 -2.91 -4.05 5.45
C LEU A 91 -3.04 -3.04 6.59
N VAL A 92 -1.99 -2.93 7.42
CA VAL A 92 -1.93 -1.98 8.54
C VAL A 92 -1.86 -0.56 7.99
N TYR A 93 -1.01 -0.32 6.97
CA TYR A 93 -0.93 0.95 6.25
C TYR A 93 -2.31 1.37 5.75
N ALA A 94 -2.98 0.51 4.96
CA ALA A 94 -4.28 0.83 4.39
C ALA A 94 -5.33 1.19 5.47
N GLY A 95 -5.43 0.41 6.55
CA GLY A 95 -6.39 0.63 7.61
C GLY A 95 -6.09 1.87 8.46
N LEU A 96 -4.84 2.02 8.91
CA LEU A 96 -4.42 3.11 9.79
C LEU A 96 -4.51 4.46 9.07
N THR A 97 -3.93 4.56 7.87
CA THR A 97 -3.91 5.81 7.11
C THR A 97 -5.32 6.24 6.73
N SER A 98 -6.17 5.30 6.32
CA SER A 98 -7.58 5.60 6.03
C SER A 98 -8.36 6.05 7.26
N TYR A 99 -8.12 5.43 8.42
CA TYR A 99 -8.74 5.85 9.68
C TYR A 99 -8.33 7.27 10.08
N LEU A 100 -7.06 7.61 9.85
CA LEU A 100 -6.49 8.92 10.17
C LEU A 100 -6.87 10.00 9.15
N ILE A 101 -7.49 9.69 8.02
CA ILE A 101 -7.86 10.69 7.00
C ILE A 101 -9.37 10.90 7.01
N HIS A 102 -9.79 12.16 6.86
CA HIS A 102 -11.18 12.58 6.72
C HIS A 102 -11.38 13.42 5.46
N GLN A 103 -12.63 13.62 5.02
CA GLN A 103 -12.98 14.32 3.79
C GLN A 103 -12.34 15.72 3.64
N ASN A 104 -12.18 16.45 4.75
CA ASN A 104 -11.62 17.81 4.78
C ASN A 104 -10.11 17.85 5.08
N SER A 105 -9.43 16.71 5.04
CA SER A 105 -7.98 16.65 5.33
C SER A 105 -7.18 17.48 4.33
N GLY A 106 -6.34 18.37 4.85
CA GLY A 106 -5.36 19.09 4.05
C GLY A 106 -4.15 18.23 3.69
N HIS A 107 -3.28 18.75 2.82
CA HIS A 107 -2.08 18.06 2.35
C HIS A 107 -1.19 17.54 3.49
N ILE A 108 -1.01 18.34 4.56
CA ILE A 108 -0.15 17.98 5.70
C ILE A 108 -0.68 16.74 6.42
N ARG A 109 -1.99 16.66 6.67
CA ARG A 109 -2.59 15.50 7.35
C ARG A 109 -2.48 14.25 6.49
N ILE A 110 -2.72 14.38 5.18
CA ILE A 110 -2.58 13.26 4.24
C ILE A 110 -1.12 12.79 4.22
N PHE A 111 -0.17 13.72 4.15
CA PHE A 111 1.26 13.44 4.17
C PHE A 111 1.66 12.68 5.43
N LEU A 112 1.33 13.20 6.62
CA LEU A 112 1.69 12.59 7.90
C LEU A 112 1.02 11.22 8.11
N ALA A 113 -0.24 11.07 7.71
CA ALA A 113 -0.94 9.79 7.83
C ALA A 113 -0.33 8.72 6.90
N ASN A 114 0.07 9.09 5.68
CA ASN A 114 0.75 8.16 4.77
C ASN A 114 2.18 7.88 5.22
N LEU A 115 2.92 8.88 5.71
CA LEU A 115 4.26 8.71 6.26
C LEU A 115 4.26 7.74 7.45
N LEU A 116 3.28 7.85 8.35
CA LEU A 116 3.15 6.94 9.46
C LEU A 116 2.86 5.51 8.99
N GLY A 117 1.93 5.36 8.04
CA GLY A 117 1.58 4.06 7.48
C GLY A 117 2.75 3.36 6.78
N ASP A 118 3.44 4.09 5.89
CA ASP A 118 4.62 3.61 5.16
C ASP A 118 5.80 3.28 6.11
N SER A 119 5.98 4.06 7.18
CA SER A 119 6.98 3.74 8.22
C SER A 119 6.72 2.40 8.90
N LEU A 120 5.44 2.03 9.11
CA LEU A 120 5.10 0.71 9.66
C LEU A 120 5.38 -0.41 8.65
N VAL A 121 5.22 -0.15 7.35
CA VAL A 121 5.62 -1.10 6.30
C VAL A 121 7.11 -1.41 6.38
N PHE A 122 7.98 -0.42 6.63
CA PHE A 122 9.41 -0.69 6.87
C PHE A 122 9.67 -1.55 8.11
N VAL A 123 8.88 -1.41 9.18
CA VAL A 123 9.00 -2.29 10.36
C VAL A 123 8.73 -3.74 9.95
N GLY A 124 7.62 -3.99 9.26
CA GLY A 124 7.29 -5.32 8.73
C GLY A 124 8.40 -5.84 7.82
N GLY A 125 8.88 -5.00 6.90
CA GLY A 125 9.91 -5.34 5.94
C GLY A 125 11.24 -5.76 6.55
N ILE A 126 11.72 -5.01 7.56
CA ILE A 126 12.92 -5.37 8.32
C ILE A 126 12.72 -6.73 9.01
N LEU A 127 11.55 -6.97 9.62
CA LEU A 127 11.25 -8.24 10.28
C LEU A 127 11.29 -9.41 9.30
N SER A 128 10.72 -9.29 8.09
CA SER A 128 10.81 -10.35 7.08
C SER A 128 12.22 -10.56 6.56
N LEU A 129 12.99 -9.49 6.32
CA LEU A 129 14.37 -9.62 5.85
C LEU A 129 15.28 -10.26 6.90
N HIS A 130 15.06 -9.93 8.18
CA HIS A 130 15.84 -10.51 9.26
C HIS A 130 15.45 -11.97 9.51
N PHE A 131 14.17 -12.24 9.77
CA PHE A 131 13.72 -13.56 10.23
C PHE A 131 13.46 -14.57 9.11
N LEU A 132 13.02 -14.12 7.92
CA LEU A 132 12.68 -15.01 6.81
C LEU A 132 13.82 -15.10 5.78
N ALA A 133 14.54 -14.00 5.54
CA ALA A 133 15.69 -14.00 4.62
C ALA A 133 17.04 -14.20 5.34
N GLY A 134 17.05 -14.32 6.67
CA GLY A 134 18.24 -14.63 7.46
C GLY A 134 19.31 -13.53 7.46
N MET A 135 18.94 -12.29 7.12
CA MET A 135 19.91 -11.19 7.06
C MET A 135 20.24 -10.67 8.46
N PRO A 136 21.51 -10.29 8.73
CA PRO A 136 21.84 -9.45 9.87
C PRO A 136 20.98 -8.17 9.90
N PHE A 137 20.65 -7.68 11.10
CA PHE A 137 19.70 -6.56 11.28
C PHE A 137 20.17 -5.27 10.57
N ASP A 138 21.46 -4.95 10.68
CA ASP A 138 22.11 -3.84 9.99
C ASP A 138 21.97 -3.95 8.47
N LYS A 139 22.17 -5.16 7.93
CA LYS A 139 21.98 -5.42 6.50
C LYS A 139 20.51 -5.30 6.08
N ALA A 140 19.59 -5.83 6.89
CA ALA A 140 18.15 -5.74 6.64
C ALA A 140 17.70 -4.26 6.57
N LEU A 141 18.21 -3.40 7.44
CA LEU A 141 17.96 -1.95 7.40
C LEU A 141 18.58 -1.31 6.16
N ALA A 142 19.84 -1.64 5.86
CA ALA A 142 20.59 -1.06 4.75
C ALA A 142 19.94 -1.35 3.39
N VAL A 143 19.38 -2.54 3.18
CA VAL A 143 18.74 -2.91 1.90
C VAL A 143 17.22 -2.78 1.92
N GLY A 144 16.59 -2.83 3.09
CA GLY A 144 15.14 -2.87 3.25
C GLY A 144 14.50 -1.51 3.54
N VAL A 145 15.28 -0.48 3.88
CA VAL A 145 14.76 0.85 4.22
C VAL A 145 15.49 1.95 3.44
N LEU A 146 16.81 2.05 3.58
CA LEU A 146 17.57 3.19 3.06
C LEU A 146 17.33 3.51 1.58
N PRO A 147 17.25 2.51 0.66
CA PRO A 147 17.03 2.79 -0.76
C PRO A 147 15.64 3.37 -1.06
N PHE A 148 14.67 3.16 -0.17
CA PHE A 148 13.27 3.48 -0.40
C PHE A 148 12.85 4.82 0.19
N ILE A 149 13.58 5.38 1.17
CA ILE A 149 13.22 6.62 1.88
C ILE A 149 12.95 7.78 0.90
N LEU A 150 13.92 8.13 0.05
CA LEU A 150 13.78 9.28 -0.84
C LEU A 150 12.66 9.07 -1.88
N PRO A 151 12.61 7.93 -2.61
CA PRO A 151 11.50 7.64 -3.50
C PRO A 151 10.12 7.66 -2.82
N ASP A 152 10.00 7.08 -1.62
CA ASP A 152 8.72 6.98 -0.91
C ASP A 152 8.26 8.34 -0.38
N LEU A 153 9.17 9.20 0.10
CA LEU A 153 8.83 10.59 0.39
C LEU A 153 8.29 11.31 -0.86
N GLY A 154 8.90 11.09 -2.03
CA GLY A 154 8.41 11.62 -3.30
C GLY A 154 6.98 11.14 -3.63
N LYS A 155 6.72 9.84 -3.46
CA LYS A 155 5.39 9.24 -3.63
C LYS A 155 4.37 9.83 -2.65
N ILE A 156 4.73 9.99 -1.38
CA ILE A 156 3.82 10.49 -0.34
C ILE A 156 3.48 11.96 -0.59
N ILE A 157 4.43 12.76 -1.08
CA ILE A 157 4.15 14.13 -1.55
C ILE A 157 3.11 14.08 -2.68
N ALA A 158 3.32 13.24 -3.69
CA ALA A 158 2.37 13.08 -4.80
C ALA A 158 0.99 12.61 -4.32
N ILE A 159 0.92 11.60 -3.43
CA ILE A 159 -0.32 11.15 -2.77
C ILE A 159 -1.01 12.31 -2.05
N SER A 160 -0.26 13.17 -1.38
CA SER A 160 -0.83 14.29 -0.62
C SER A 160 -1.54 15.31 -1.51
N PHE A 161 -1.01 15.58 -2.71
CA PHE A 161 -1.66 16.46 -3.68
C PHE A 161 -2.81 15.78 -4.43
N ILE A 162 -2.55 14.59 -4.97
CA ILE A 162 -3.53 13.82 -5.75
C ILE A 162 -4.71 13.41 -4.86
N GLY A 163 -4.43 12.86 -3.68
CA GLY A 163 -5.43 12.42 -2.72
C GLY A 163 -6.34 13.54 -2.25
N ARG A 164 -5.79 14.75 -1.97
CA ARG A 164 -6.62 15.92 -1.64
C ARG A 164 -7.56 16.29 -2.79
N LEU A 165 -7.04 16.30 -4.02
CA LEU A 165 -7.86 16.57 -5.21
C LEU A 165 -8.99 15.54 -5.36
N LEU A 166 -8.68 14.25 -5.16
CA LEU A 166 -9.66 13.17 -5.21
C LEU A 166 -10.74 13.33 -4.13
N LEU A 167 -10.36 13.61 -2.88
CA LEU A 167 -11.32 13.88 -1.80
C LEU A 167 -12.26 15.05 -2.15
N GLN A 168 -11.73 16.14 -2.71
CA GLN A 168 -12.55 17.28 -3.12
C GLN A 168 -13.51 16.95 -4.27
N ARG A 169 -13.06 16.18 -5.26
CA ARG A 169 -13.85 15.82 -6.44
C ARG A 169 -14.90 14.76 -6.14
N LEU A 170 -14.61 13.83 -5.23
CA LEU A 170 -15.47 12.70 -4.93
C LEU A 170 -16.49 13.00 -3.81
N ARG A 171 -16.34 14.09 -3.05
CA ARG A 171 -17.22 14.44 -1.91
C ARG A 171 -18.73 14.39 -2.17
N GLY A 172 -19.16 14.58 -3.42
CA GLY A 172 -20.58 14.55 -3.80
C GLY A 172 -21.13 13.15 -4.12
N GLN A 173 -20.27 12.14 -4.16
CA GLN A 173 -20.63 10.76 -4.51
C GLN A 173 -21.09 9.99 -3.27
N ALA A 174 -22.12 9.15 -3.42
CA ALA A 174 -22.81 8.50 -2.28
C ALA A 174 -21.90 7.67 -1.34
N TYR A 175 -20.79 7.11 -1.84
CA TYR A 175 -19.82 6.39 -1.00
C TYR A 175 -18.84 7.34 -0.28
N PHE A 176 -18.45 8.43 -0.92
CA PHE A 176 -17.41 9.36 -0.45
C PHE A 176 -17.98 10.59 0.27
N SER A 177 -19.29 10.66 0.46
CA SER A 177 -19.98 11.80 1.07
C SER A 177 -20.14 11.69 2.59
N ILE A 178 -19.43 10.75 3.24
CA ILE A 178 -19.48 10.48 4.70
C ILE A 178 -18.05 10.55 5.22
#